data_AF-K1TIG6-F1
#
_entry.id   AF-K1TIG6-F1
#
_cell.length_a   1.000
_cell.length_b   1.000
_cell.length_c   1.000
_cell.angle_alpha   90.00
_cell.angle_beta   90.00
_cell.angle_gamma   90.00
#
_symmetry.space_group_name_H-M   'P 1'
#
loop_
_entity.id
_entity.type
_entity.pdbx_description
1 polymer ?
#
loop_
_entity_poly.entity_id
_entity_poly.type
_entity_poly.pdbx_seq_one_letter_code
_entity_poly.pdbx_strand_id
1 'polypeptide(L)'
;NKTVTDGCILGNIVFSKNTVIVSGPSTEVNKVTSVTAETSISAPLTATTTVTPELKLVGAAADELSNVSILEGDTAITMTMPVLKLVELPTTVTFRNAPANYLDGNMIFSVSPSRISAAVPVEKVDQITSLSVGTIDFSELDAGLNTLNFKASDITDFMITDQSIKNFKVSVNMSGMTSGLFSVPAANVTITGQKQGYNSVVTS
;
A
#
# COMPACT_ATOMS: atom_id res chain seq x y z
N ASN A 1 -12.89 7.93 -27.50
CA ASN A 1 -13.63 7.44 -26.31
C ASN A 1 -12.68 7.39 -25.14
N LYS A 2 -12.92 8.21 -24.10
CA LYS A 2 -12.18 8.12 -22.85
C LYS A 2 -12.87 7.10 -21.96
N THR A 3 -12.12 6.16 -21.39
CA THR A 3 -12.67 5.15 -20.47
C THR A 3 -13.04 5.74 -19.11
N VAL A 4 -12.40 6.84 -18.71
CA VAL A 4 -12.58 7.55 -17.44
C VAL A 4 -12.78 9.05 -17.67
N THR A 5 -13.36 9.75 -16.70
CA THR A 5 -13.54 11.22 -16.72
C THR A 5 -12.20 11.98 -16.71
N ASP A 6 -12.22 13.23 -17.19
CA ASP A 6 -11.04 14.09 -17.26
C ASP A 6 -10.37 14.31 -15.89
N GLY A 7 -9.03 14.29 -15.90
CA GLY A 7 -8.22 14.36 -14.68
C GLY A 7 -8.10 13.03 -13.91
N CYS A 8 -8.76 11.98 -14.38
CA CYS A 8 -8.63 10.62 -13.85
C CYS A 8 -7.86 9.71 -14.81
N ILE A 9 -7.32 8.63 -14.26
CA ILE A 9 -6.70 7.52 -14.98
C ILE A 9 -7.37 6.21 -14.56
N LEU A 10 -7.36 5.23 -15.46
CA LEU A 10 -7.78 3.87 -15.12
C LEU A 10 -6.61 3.16 -14.44
N GLY A 11 -6.85 2.65 -13.23
CA GLY A 11 -5.89 1.82 -12.51
C GLY A 11 -5.76 0.42 -13.13
N ASN A 12 -4.87 -0.38 -12.57
CA ASN A 12 -4.75 -1.78 -12.96
C ASN A 12 -6.06 -2.52 -12.67
N ILE A 13 -6.56 -3.24 -13.66
CA ILE A 13 -7.77 -4.06 -13.51
C ILE A 13 -7.50 -5.20 -12.54
N VAL A 14 -8.42 -5.40 -11.60
CA VAL A 14 -8.34 -6.46 -10.59
C VAL A 14 -9.48 -7.44 -10.80
N PHE A 15 -9.17 -8.72 -10.91
CA PHE A 15 -10.18 -9.78 -10.94
C PHE A 15 -10.32 -10.40 -9.54
N SER A 16 -11.52 -10.84 -9.18
CA SER A 16 -11.72 -11.63 -7.95
C SER A 16 -11.05 -13.00 -8.02
N LYS A 17 -10.79 -13.50 -9.23
CA LYS A 17 -10.05 -14.72 -9.51
C LYS A 17 -9.25 -14.56 -10.79
N ASN A 18 -7.98 -14.98 -10.76
CA ASN A 18 -7.06 -14.88 -11.90
C ASN A 18 -6.96 -16.18 -12.72
N THR A 19 -7.73 -17.20 -12.36
CA THR A 19 -7.73 -18.50 -13.03
C THR A 19 -9.16 -18.97 -13.25
N VAL A 20 -9.39 -19.64 -14.38
CA VAL A 20 -10.66 -20.30 -14.70
C VAL A 20 -10.39 -21.74 -15.08
N ILE A 21 -11.32 -22.63 -14.77
CA ILE A 21 -11.26 -24.02 -15.20
C ILE A 21 -12.15 -24.19 -16.42
N VAL A 22 -11.56 -24.70 -17.50
CA VAL A 22 -12.26 -25.01 -18.75
C VAL A 22 -12.50 -26.51 -18.82
N SER A 23 -13.73 -26.91 -19.17
CA SER A 23 -14.16 -28.30 -19.30
C SER A 23 -14.66 -28.59 -20.72
N GLY A 24 -14.36 -29.78 -21.22
CA GLY A 24 -14.81 -30.26 -22.53
C GLY A 24 -14.01 -31.49 -22.99
N PRO A 25 -14.28 -32.03 -24.19
CA PRO A 25 -13.45 -33.06 -24.80
C PRO A 25 -12.00 -32.58 -24.94
N SER A 26 -11.04 -33.47 -24.68
CA SER A 26 -9.62 -33.09 -24.67
C SER A 26 -9.17 -32.44 -25.98
N THR A 27 -9.67 -32.89 -27.14
CA THR A 27 -9.35 -32.31 -28.46
C THR A 27 -9.83 -30.87 -28.62
N GLU A 28 -10.94 -30.49 -27.97
CA GLU A 28 -11.50 -29.15 -28.03
C GLU A 28 -10.86 -28.23 -26.99
N VAL A 29 -10.64 -28.73 -25.77
CA VAL A 29 -9.94 -27.98 -24.71
C VAL A 29 -8.52 -27.60 -25.15
N ASN A 30 -7.83 -28.50 -25.86
CA ASN A 30 -6.48 -28.24 -26.38
C ASN A 30 -6.41 -27.10 -27.42
N LYS A 31 -7.55 -26.69 -28.01
CA LYS A 31 -7.62 -25.55 -28.93
C LYS A 31 -7.71 -24.22 -28.19
N VAL A 32 -8.08 -24.22 -26.90
CA VAL A 32 -8.22 -22.99 -26.10
C VAL A 32 -6.83 -22.43 -25.79
N THR A 33 -6.60 -21.20 -26.20
CA THR A 33 -5.31 -20.50 -26.01
C THR A 33 -5.37 -19.47 -24.89
N SER A 34 -6.52 -18.85 -24.68
CA SER A 34 -6.73 -17.83 -23.64
C SER A 34 -8.21 -17.66 -23.33
N VAL A 35 -8.50 -16.86 -22.31
CA VAL A 35 -9.85 -16.43 -21.94
C VAL A 35 -9.85 -14.92 -21.86
N THR A 36 -10.81 -14.27 -22.53
CA THR A 36 -11.02 -12.83 -22.45
C THR A 36 -12.19 -12.52 -21.52
N ALA A 37 -12.08 -11.41 -20.79
CA ALA A 37 -13.15 -10.86 -19.99
C ALA A 37 -13.64 -9.58 -20.66
N GLU A 38 -14.88 -9.60 -21.15
CA GLU A 38 -15.46 -8.52 -21.93
C GLU A 38 -16.55 -7.79 -21.14
N THR A 39 -16.51 -6.46 -21.18
CA THR A 39 -17.59 -5.62 -20.66
C THR A 39 -17.75 -4.42 -21.57
N SER A 40 -18.99 -3.92 -21.68
CA SER A 40 -19.27 -2.68 -22.40
C SER A 40 -19.39 -1.52 -21.42
N ILE A 41 -18.72 -0.41 -21.72
CA ILE A 41 -18.82 0.84 -20.96
C ILE A 41 -19.49 1.88 -21.86
N SER A 42 -20.69 2.30 -21.48
CA SER A 42 -21.52 3.24 -22.26
C SER A 42 -21.19 4.72 -22.01
N ALA A 43 -20.51 5.03 -20.91
CA ALA A 43 -20.07 6.38 -20.55
C ALA A 43 -18.77 6.32 -19.74
N PRO A 44 -17.93 7.37 -19.77
CA PRO A 44 -16.68 7.40 -19.00
C PRO A 44 -16.94 7.14 -17.51
N LEU A 45 -16.13 6.29 -16.89
CA LEU A 45 -16.24 5.97 -15.47
C LEU A 45 -15.85 7.17 -14.61
N THR A 46 -16.70 7.51 -13.64
CA THR A 46 -16.50 8.60 -12.66
C THR A 46 -16.03 8.09 -11.30
N ALA A 47 -16.09 6.78 -11.05
CA ALA A 47 -15.73 6.13 -9.80
C ALA A 47 -15.26 4.68 -10.04
N THR A 48 -14.53 4.12 -9.08
CA THR A 48 -14.16 2.69 -9.09
C THR A 48 -15.42 1.84 -9.28
N THR A 49 -15.42 1.01 -10.32
CA THR A 49 -16.59 0.24 -10.74
C THR A 49 -16.25 -1.24 -10.78
N THR A 50 -17.12 -2.07 -10.20
CA THR A 50 -16.99 -3.54 -10.28
C THR A 50 -18.15 -4.09 -11.11
N VAL A 51 -17.82 -4.95 -12.07
CA VAL A 51 -18.79 -5.59 -12.96
C VAL A 51 -18.55 -7.10 -12.99
N THR A 52 -19.55 -7.86 -13.44
CA THR A 52 -19.39 -9.25 -13.85
C THR A 52 -19.19 -9.26 -15.36
N PRO A 53 -17.96 -9.44 -15.87
CA PRO A 53 -17.71 -9.47 -17.30
C PRO A 53 -18.25 -10.75 -17.93
N GLU A 54 -18.51 -10.71 -19.23
CA GLU A 54 -18.72 -11.92 -20.03
C GLU A 54 -17.35 -12.57 -20.30
N LEU A 55 -17.19 -13.83 -19.92
CA LEU A 55 -15.96 -14.58 -20.18
C LEU A 55 -16.08 -15.32 -21.51
N LYS A 56 -15.10 -15.14 -22.40
CA LYS A 56 -15.06 -15.81 -23.71
C LYS A 56 -13.79 -16.63 -23.86
N LEU A 57 -13.95 -17.88 -24.26
CA LEU A 57 -12.84 -18.75 -24.62
C LEU A 57 -12.32 -18.34 -26.00
N VAL A 58 -11.00 -18.23 -26.12
CA VAL A 58 -10.33 -17.82 -27.37
C VAL A 58 -9.41 -18.95 -27.84
N GLY A 59 -9.65 -19.41 -29.06
CA GLY A 59 -8.79 -20.38 -29.76
C GLY A 59 -7.78 -19.69 -30.70
N ALA A 60 -7.04 -20.47 -31.48
CA ALA A 60 -6.28 -19.90 -32.59
C ALA A 60 -7.25 -19.30 -33.63
N ALA A 61 -6.78 -18.34 -34.43
CA ALA A 61 -7.65 -17.59 -35.36
C ALA A 61 -8.42 -18.46 -36.39
N ALA A 62 -7.96 -19.69 -36.65
CA ALA A 62 -8.59 -20.65 -37.55
C ALA A 62 -9.43 -21.72 -36.83
N ASP A 63 -9.44 -21.75 -35.50
CA ASP A 63 -10.14 -22.75 -34.71
C ASP A 63 -11.52 -22.25 -34.29
N GLU A 64 -12.56 -22.96 -34.72
CA GLU A 64 -13.88 -22.86 -34.09
C GLU A 64 -13.87 -23.71 -32.81
N LEU A 65 -14.15 -23.06 -31.67
CA LEU A 65 -14.31 -23.74 -30.40
C LEU A 65 -15.73 -24.28 -30.27
N SER A 66 -15.86 -25.57 -29.96
CA SER A 66 -17.14 -26.22 -29.73
C SER A 66 -17.07 -27.14 -28.52
N ASN A 67 -18.20 -27.37 -27.85
CA ASN A 67 -18.29 -28.32 -26.72
C ASN A 67 -17.29 -28.05 -25.58
N VAL A 68 -16.88 -26.80 -25.40
CA VAL A 68 -16.05 -26.33 -24.28
C VAL A 68 -16.81 -25.26 -23.50
N SER A 69 -16.63 -25.27 -22.18
CA SER A 69 -17.28 -24.32 -21.28
C SER A 69 -16.36 -23.98 -20.11
N ILE A 70 -16.56 -22.79 -19.54
CA ILE A 70 -15.99 -22.43 -18.24
C ILE A 70 -16.87 -23.08 -17.17
N LEU A 71 -16.26 -23.67 -16.13
CA LEU A 71 -17.00 -24.24 -15.01
C LEU A 71 -17.89 -23.19 -14.33
N GLU A 72 -19.11 -23.55 -13.94
CA GLU A 72 -20.10 -22.60 -13.39
C GLU A 72 -19.60 -21.81 -12.16
N GLY A 73 -18.77 -22.43 -11.32
CA GLY A 73 -18.15 -21.74 -10.17
C GLY A 73 -17.21 -20.59 -10.58
N ASP A 74 -16.73 -20.61 -11.82
CA ASP A 74 -15.76 -19.67 -12.38
C ASP A 74 -16.40 -18.66 -13.34
N THR A 75 -17.69 -18.76 -13.61
CA THR A 75 -18.43 -17.74 -14.39
C THR A 75 -18.84 -16.53 -13.56
N ALA A 76 -18.76 -16.62 -12.22
CA ALA A 76 -19.11 -15.54 -11.30
C ALA A 76 -17.91 -14.61 -10.95
N ILE A 77 -16.86 -14.59 -11.77
CA ILE A 77 -15.72 -13.70 -11.56
C ILE A 77 -16.16 -12.26 -11.68
N THR A 78 -15.65 -11.40 -10.81
CA THR A 78 -15.88 -9.95 -10.86
C THR A 78 -14.62 -9.27 -11.34
N MET A 79 -14.79 -8.23 -12.15
CA MET A 79 -13.73 -7.36 -12.65
C MET A 79 -13.92 -5.96 -12.07
N THR A 80 -12.94 -5.51 -11.29
CA THR A 80 -12.89 -4.18 -10.71
C THR A 80 -11.99 -3.28 -11.57
N MET A 81 -12.55 -2.14 -11.97
CA MET A 81 -11.92 -1.07 -12.74
C MET A 81 -11.71 0.13 -11.82
N PRO A 82 -10.51 0.31 -11.24
CA PRO A 82 -10.25 1.43 -10.35
C PRO A 82 -10.18 2.75 -11.13
N VAL A 83 -10.86 3.78 -10.64
CA VAL A 83 -10.74 5.14 -11.19
C VAL A 83 -9.91 5.96 -10.23
N LEU A 84 -8.72 6.33 -10.68
CA LEU A 84 -7.74 7.03 -9.86
C LEU A 84 -7.62 8.49 -10.30
N LYS A 85 -7.54 9.41 -9.35
CA LYS A 85 -7.28 10.82 -9.61
C LYS A 85 -5.81 11.12 -9.34
N LEU A 86 -5.18 11.85 -10.27
CA LEU A 86 -3.83 12.36 -10.06
C LEU A 86 -3.88 13.55 -9.11
N VAL A 87 -3.14 13.46 -8.02
CA VAL A 87 -3.05 14.52 -7.00
C VAL A 87 -1.61 14.78 -6.63
N GLU A 88 -1.32 16.02 -6.25
CA GLU A 88 -0.06 16.36 -5.58
C GLU A 88 -0.22 16.29 -4.07
N LEU A 89 0.50 15.37 -3.44
CA LEU A 89 0.47 15.16 -2.00
C LEU A 89 1.78 15.64 -1.37
N PRO A 90 1.73 16.35 -0.23
CA PRO A 90 2.92 16.55 0.60
C PRO A 90 3.39 15.21 1.18
N THR A 91 4.70 15.05 1.32
CA THR A 91 5.31 13.88 1.95
C THR A 91 5.57 14.15 3.42
N THR A 92 5.39 13.11 4.24
CA THR A 92 5.61 13.15 5.69
C THR A 92 6.20 11.82 6.17
N VAL A 93 6.43 11.72 7.47
CA VAL A 93 6.80 10.48 8.16
C VAL A 93 5.93 10.28 9.39
N THR A 94 5.76 9.02 9.78
CA THR A 94 5.12 8.66 11.04
C THR A 94 6.20 8.43 12.09
N PHE A 95 6.02 8.93 13.30
CA PHE A 95 6.89 8.61 14.44
C PHE A 95 6.20 7.64 15.37
N ARG A 96 6.93 6.62 15.82
CA ARG A 96 6.52 5.73 16.91
C ARG A 96 7.44 5.89 18.11
N ASN A 97 6.97 5.50 19.29
CA ASN A 97 7.70 5.59 20.57
C ASN A 97 8.19 7.00 20.90
N ALA A 98 7.59 8.04 20.31
CA ALA A 98 7.87 9.41 20.69
C ALA A 98 7.35 9.67 22.11
N PRO A 99 8.09 10.45 22.94
CA PRO A 99 7.58 10.91 24.22
C PRO A 99 6.25 11.64 24.06
N ALA A 100 5.36 11.51 25.05
CA ALA A 100 4.05 12.14 25.04
C ALA A 100 4.18 13.66 24.75
N ASN A 101 3.37 14.15 23.82
CA ASN A 101 3.29 15.54 23.38
C ASN A 101 4.57 16.11 22.73
N TYR A 102 5.62 15.32 22.51
CA TYR A 102 6.86 15.82 21.90
C TYR A 102 6.65 16.26 20.43
N LEU A 103 5.78 15.54 19.73
CA LEU A 103 5.50 15.77 18.31
C LEU A 103 4.64 17.03 18.06
N ASP A 104 4.04 17.63 19.10
CA ASP A 104 3.03 18.69 18.96
C ASP A 104 3.59 20.09 18.68
N GLY A 105 4.91 20.26 18.51
CA GLY A 105 5.46 21.57 18.17
C GLY A 105 6.97 21.71 18.02
N ASN A 106 7.75 20.70 18.43
CA ASN A 106 9.21 20.87 18.54
C ASN A 106 10.01 20.04 17.53
N MET A 107 9.35 19.17 16.76
CA MET A 107 10.05 18.29 15.85
C MET A 107 10.33 18.96 14.51
N ILE A 108 11.60 19.23 14.26
CA ILE A 108 12.05 19.79 12.98
C ILE A 108 12.49 18.63 12.09
N PHE A 109 11.68 18.30 11.09
CA PHE A 109 12.06 17.34 10.06
C PHE A 109 11.71 17.83 8.66
N SER A 110 12.34 17.22 7.65
CA SER A 110 12.01 17.43 6.25
C SER A 110 12.08 16.12 5.48
N VAL A 111 11.22 16.00 4.47
CA VAL A 111 11.21 14.88 3.53
C VAL A 111 11.52 15.43 2.15
N SER A 112 12.41 14.75 1.42
CA SER A 112 12.77 15.09 0.04
C SER A 112 12.55 13.89 -0.88
N PRO A 113 11.77 14.03 -1.97
CA PRO A 113 11.02 15.24 -2.34
C PRO A 113 9.89 15.55 -1.34
N SER A 114 9.58 16.83 -1.15
CA SER A 114 8.58 17.30 -0.18
C SER A 114 7.13 17.18 -0.67
N ARG A 115 6.95 17.01 -1.98
CA ARG A 115 5.67 16.74 -2.63
C ARG A 115 5.89 15.72 -3.74
N ILE A 116 4.85 14.93 -4.01
CA ILE A 116 4.85 13.92 -5.08
C ILE A 116 3.52 13.95 -5.82
N SER A 117 3.54 13.50 -7.07
CA SER A 117 2.32 13.13 -7.79
C SER A 117 1.98 11.67 -7.47
N ALA A 118 0.75 11.43 -7.04
CA ALA A 118 0.22 10.09 -6.78
C ALA A 118 -1.13 9.90 -7.46
N ALA A 119 -1.43 8.65 -7.82
CA ALA A 119 -2.75 8.24 -8.25
C ALA A 119 -3.50 7.65 -7.04
N VAL A 120 -4.61 8.28 -6.66
CA VAL A 120 -5.44 7.87 -5.51
C VAL A 120 -6.85 7.53 -5.97
N PRO A 121 -7.54 6.54 -5.36
CA PRO A 121 -8.94 6.27 -5.68
C PRO A 121 -9.79 7.54 -5.53
N VAL A 122 -10.60 7.86 -6.52
CA VAL A 122 -11.35 9.12 -6.57
C VAL A 122 -12.29 9.28 -5.36
N GLU A 123 -12.81 8.16 -4.84
CA GLU A 123 -13.63 8.09 -3.63
C GLU A 123 -12.89 8.43 -2.33
N LYS A 124 -11.55 8.38 -2.33
CA LYS A 124 -10.71 8.65 -1.15
C LYS A 124 -9.91 9.95 -1.25
N VAL A 125 -9.99 10.66 -2.38
CA VAL A 125 -9.13 11.81 -2.65
C VAL A 125 -9.21 12.88 -1.56
N ASP A 126 -10.41 13.19 -1.06
CA ASP A 126 -10.63 14.22 -0.05
C ASP A 126 -10.23 13.78 1.37
N GLN A 127 -9.98 12.49 1.57
CA GLN A 127 -9.54 11.91 2.86
C GLN A 127 -8.01 11.84 2.96
N ILE A 128 -7.30 11.93 1.83
CA ILE A 128 -5.86 11.78 1.75
C ILE A 128 -5.21 13.16 1.65
N THR A 129 -4.60 13.61 2.74
CA THR A 129 -3.98 14.94 2.83
C THR A 129 -2.46 14.93 2.71
N SER A 130 -1.83 13.78 2.94
CA SER A 130 -0.37 13.59 2.84
C SER A 130 -0.03 12.12 2.59
N LEU A 131 1.19 11.87 2.12
CA LEU A 131 1.77 10.53 1.98
C LEU A 131 2.84 10.34 3.05
N SER A 132 2.66 9.36 3.95
CA SER A 132 3.74 8.96 4.87
C SER A 132 4.71 8.04 4.14
N VAL A 133 5.99 8.44 4.05
CA VAL A 133 7.02 7.67 3.32
C VAL A 133 7.58 6.52 4.15
N GLY A 134 7.29 6.49 5.45
CA GLY A 134 7.75 5.46 6.36
C GLY A 134 7.51 5.81 7.83
N THR A 135 7.85 4.86 8.70
CA THR A 135 7.80 5.03 10.15
C THR A 135 9.20 5.12 10.72
N ILE A 136 9.44 6.11 11.56
CA ILE A 136 10.69 6.30 12.30
C ILE A 136 10.45 5.94 13.76
N ASP A 137 11.31 5.09 14.32
CA ASP A 137 11.34 4.86 15.75
C ASP A 137 12.07 6.00 16.45
N PHE A 138 11.37 6.72 17.31
CA PHE A 138 11.95 7.88 17.97
C PHE A 138 13.14 7.51 18.86
N SER A 139 13.16 6.31 19.45
CA SER A 139 14.27 5.87 20.30
C SER A 139 15.56 5.59 19.53
N GLU A 140 15.50 5.48 18.20
CA GLU A 140 16.66 5.26 17.33
C GLU A 140 17.29 6.58 16.84
N LEU A 141 16.71 7.73 17.21
CA LEU A 141 17.26 9.04 16.84
C LEU A 141 18.39 9.45 17.77
N ASP A 142 19.52 9.82 17.18
CA ASP A 142 20.65 10.39 17.89
C ASP A 142 20.48 11.91 18.10
N ALA A 143 21.27 12.48 19.00
CA ALA A 143 21.41 13.92 19.09
C ALA A 143 22.01 14.50 17.80
N GLY A 144 21.54 15.67 17.37
CA GLY A 144 22.00 16.31 16.13
C GLY A 144 21.17 15.93 14.89
N LEU A 145 21.80 15.88 13.72
CA LEU A 145 21.09 15.67 12.44
C LEU A 145 21.05 14.18 12.06
N ASN A 146 19.85 13.61 12.07
CA ASN A 146 19.59 12.25 11.63
C ASN A 146 19.14 12.26 10.16
N THR A 147 19.65 11.33 9.35
CA THR A 147 19.26 11.17 7.95
C THR A 147 18.84 9.73 7.70
N LEU A 148 17.61 9.54 7.24
CA LEU A 148 17.04 8.24 6.92
C LEU A 148 16.63 8.19 5.44
N ASN A 149 16.65 7.00 4.85
CA ASN A 149 16.22 6.78 3.47
C ASN A 149 15.12 5.72 3.44
N PHE A 150 14.01 6.04 2.79
CA PHE A 150 12.90 5.13 2.55
C PHE A 150 12.77 4.84 1.06
N LYS A 151 12.53 3.60 0.68
CA LYS A 151 12.36 3.25 -0.73
C LYS A 151 10.93 3.55 -1.16
N ALA A 152 10.78 4.08 -2.37
CA ALA A 152 9.46 4.30 -2.95
C ALA A 152 8.69 2.98 -3.15
N SER A 153 9.40 1.87 -3.37
CA SER A 153 8.80 0.53 -3.52
C SER A 153 8.11 0.00 -2.27
N ASP A 154 8.43 0.54 -1.09
CA ASP A 154 7.88 0.05 0.18
C ASP A 154 6.53 0.71 0.49
N ILE A 155 6.13 1.71 -0.31
CA ILE A 155 4.84 2.40 -0.20
C ILE A 155 3.82 1.66 -1.06
N THR A 156 2.86 0.98 -0.41
CA THR A 156 1.84 0.16 -1.08
C THR A 156 0.46 0.82 -1.15
N ASP A 157 0.22 1.83 -0.31
CA ASP A 157 -1.09 2.46 -0.17
C ASP A 157 -1.45 3.38 -1.35
N PHE A 158 -0.43 3.82 -2.08
CA PHE A 158 -0.56 4.77 -3.20
C PHE A 158 0.34 4.36 -4.36
N MET A 159 -0.13 4.63 -5.58
CA MET A 159 0.72 4.52 -6.76
C MET A 159 1.42 5.86 -6.99
N ILE A 160 2.73 5.90 -6.71
CA ILE A 160 3.58 7.04 -7.09
C ILE A 160 3.72 7.04 -8.61
N THR A 161 3.33 8.13 -9.25
CA THR A 161 3.25 8.21 -10.72
C THR A 161 4.61 8.60 -11.33
N ASP A 162 5.42 9.36 -10.60
CA ASP A 162 6.79 9.68 -11.00
C ASP A 162 7.74 8.52 -10.70
N GLN A 163 8.04 7.75 -11.75
CA GLN A 163 8.93 6.59 -11.68
C GLN A 163 10.40 6.95 -11.47
N SER A 164 10.79 8.23 -11.58
CA SER A 164 12.16 8.67 -11.28
C SER A 164 12.45 8.68 -9.77
N ILE A 165 11.43 8.80 -8.94
CA ILE A 165 11.54 8.78 -7.48
C ILE A 165 11.75 7.35 -7.02
N LYS A 166 12.99 7.02 -6.64
CA LYS A 166 13.34 5.70 -6.08
C LYS A 166 13.43 5.69 -4.56
N ASN A 167 13.78 6.82 -3.96
CA ASN A 167 13.99 6.95 -2.54
C ASN A 167 13.50 8.31 -2.04
N PHE A 168 13.06 8.34 -0.79
CA PHE A 168 12.77 9.53 -0.01
C PHE A 168 13.85 9.71 1.03
N LYS A 169 14.47 10.89 1.07
CA LYS A 169 15.42 11.27 2.11
C LYS A 169 14.68 12.03 3.21
N VAL A 170 14.76 11.53 4.43
CA VAL A 170 14.17 12.19 5.61
C VAL A 170 15.30 12.71 6.47
N SER A 171 15.26 14.01 6.78
CA SER A 171 16.19 14.64 7.71
C SER A 171 15.44 15.01 8.98
N VAL A 172 15.89 14.54 10.14
CA VAL A 172 15.32 14.89 11.44
C VAL A 172 16.37 15.62 12.24
N ASN A 173 16.09 16.87 12.58
CA ASN A 173 17.00 17.73 13.33
C ASN A 173 16.69 17.66 14.82
N MET A 174 17.53 16.92 15.55
CA MET A 174 17.57 16.81 17.00
C MET A 174 18.70 17.66 17.60
N SER A 175 19.20 18.67 16.87
CA SER A 175 20.21 19.59 17.38
C SER A 175 19.63 20.44 18.50
N GLY A 176 20.35 20.54 19.62
CA GLY A 176 19.85 21.18 20.85
C GLY A 176 19.20 20.21 21.83
N MET A 177 19.04 18.94 21.46
CA MET A 177 18.67 17.87 22.38
C MET A 177 19.94 17.31 23.04
N THR A 178 19.83 16.95 24.32
CA THR A 178 20.90 16.29 25.07
C THR A 178 20.42 14.92 25.53
N SER A 179 21.30 13.92 25.47
CA SER A 179 21.03 12.61 26.02
C SER A 179 21.42 12.56 27.49
N GLY A 180 20.58 11.91 28.30
CA GLY A 180 20.82 11.69 29.71
C GLY A 180 20.51 10.25 30.07
N LEU A 181 21.40 9.61 30.82
CA LEU A 181 21.12 8.33 31.45
C LEU A 181 20.49 8.62 32.81
N PHE A 182 19.28 8.11 33.03
CA PHE A 182 18.57 8.23 34.29
C PHE A 182 18.41 6.84 34.90
N SER A 183 18.88 6.67 36.12
CA SER A 183 18.66 5.43 36.87
C SER A 183 17.30 5.45 37.52
N VAL A 184 16.55 4.35 37.39
CA VAL A 184 15.37 4.13 38.23
C VAL A 184 15.86 3.79 39.64
N PRO A 185 15.43 4.52 40.69
CA PRO A 185 15.84 4.20 42.06
C PRO A 185 15.52 2.75 42.42
N ALA A 186 16.42 2.06 43.10
CA ALA A 186 16.22 0.68 43.53
C ALA A 186 14.90 0.49 44.33
N ALA A 187 14.51 1.51 45.11
CA ALA A 187 13.24 1.54 45.84
C ALA A 187 11.98 1.47 44.94
N ASN A 188 12.09 1.86 43.68
CA ASN A 188 11.01 1.84 42.70
C ASN A 188 11.01 0.57 41.84
N VAL A 189 11.92 -0.39 42.08
CA VAL A 189 12.01 -1.65 41.35
C VAL A 189 11.46 -2.79 42.21
N THR A 190 10.41 -3.45 41.73
CA THR A 190 9.81 -4.61 42.40
C THR A 190 10.12 -5.89 41.63
N ILE A 191 10.68 -6.90 42.31
CA ILE A 191 10.93 -8.23 41.75
C ILE A 191 9.76 -9.14 42.09
N THR A 192 9.10 -9.71 41.08
CA THR A 192 8.02 -10.69 41.25
C THR A 192 8.47 -12.06 40.72
N GLY A 193 7.90 -13.15 41.24
CA GLY A 193 8.21 -14.51 40.78
C GLY A 193 9.46 -15.16 41.39
N GLN A 194 9.91 -14.70 42.55
CA GLN A 194 11.05 -15.29 43.26
C GLN A 194 10.76 -16.71 43.77
N LYS A 195 11.64 -17.66 43.44
CA LYS A 195 11.55 -19.05 43.92
C LYS A 195 11.84 -19.14 45.42
N GLN A 196 11.08 -19.97 46.14
CA GLN A 196 11.29 -20.24 47.57
C GLN A 196 12.76 -20.63 47.86
N GLY A 197 13.35 -20.00 48.87
CA GLY A 197 14.74 -20.20 49.28
C GLY A 197 15.77 -19.25 48.67
N TYR A 198 15.37 -18.33 47.79
CA TYR A 198 16.26 -17.33 47.19
C TYR A 198 15.86 -15.91 47.60
N ASN A 199 16.85 -15.01 47.71
CA ASN A 199 16.66 -13.58 47.93
C ASN A 199 17.26 -12.78 46.76
N SER A 200 16.53 -11.76 46.29
CA SER A 200 17.00 -10.82 45.26
C SER A 200 17.10 -9.43 45.85
N VAL A 201 18.21 -8.75 45.60
CA VAL A 201 18.45 -7.38 46.04
C VAL A 201 18.70 -6.52 44.82
N VAL A 202 17.92 -5.46 44.65
CA VAL A 202 18.22 -4.42 43.67
C VAL A 202 19.15 -3.43 44.33
N THR A 203 20.38 -3.36 43.84
CA THR A 203 21.38 -2.37 44.28
C THR A 203 21.53 -1.29 43.22
N SER A 204 21.60 -0.03 43.65
CA SER A 204 21.85 1.15 42.81
C SER A 204 23.29 1.25 42.35
#